data_AF-A0A7S0PPZ9-F1
#
_entry.id   AF-A0A7S0PPZ9-F1
#
_cell.length_a   1.000
_cell.length_b   1.000
_cell.length_c   1.000
_cell.angle_alpha   90.00
_cell.angle_beta   90.00
_cell.angle_gamma   90.00
#
_symmetry.space_group_name_H-M   'P 1'
#
loop_
_entity.id
_entity.type
_entity.pdbx_description
1 polymer ?
#
loop_
_entity_poly.entity_id
_entity_poly.type
_entity_poly.pdbx_seq_one_letter_code
_entity_poly.pdbx_strand_id
1 'polypeptide(L)'
;MRVRTLADAGDIRDKVALVRVDHNCVKKGVVKDVHRIERTLPTLYNVVERGARPILMTHVNRPRGEDGVIDVDEVNDGVGAVVNVLRVKLGVIFAAPTFKVRADGRGIDWDEVSMSTILEDLRARRIGGVYLPNTRWFDGEEAGAGTEACSALCRRLADLADIYVNDAFGSWQPHASTVEITKYLPSYAGLCMERELRAIEAVLEPKRPFVAIVGGAKVDTKLGTLRAVAKRCDTLILGGVVYNAYLCAKYGIEIEGVSEKDVELAAELLHPEVQAKLVELPVVVESSSLQGCGCVPKEGVCSTPGVMQNGVRAIRIDELQRGASYGYFLDVAASAFDDARVKSVLSNAASIFVNAVMGFTSSGFHEGTTALDHAISSNKLARKYFGGGDTIQEFKSLSPALYLSAVDDPTFYLFTGGGTVLKTLELGGAEELETVKCLLLDKDEETTHVMPKCMTLAECDCASPLDI
;
A
#
# COMPACT_ATOMS: atom_id res chain seq x y z
N MET A 1 -5.86 5.81 -18.03
CA MET A 1 -7.03 6.53 -17.44
C MET A 1 -6.66 7.99 -17.11
N ARG A 2 -7.56 8.99 -17.26
CA ARG A 2 -7.29 10.40 -16.86
C ARG A 2 -8.23 10.85 -15.74
N VAL A 3 -7.68 11.24 -14.60
CA VAL A 3 -8.39 11.85 -13.47
C VAL A 3 -8.14 13.36 -13.45
N ARG A 4 -9.06 14.12 -12.85
CA ARG A 4 -8.85 15.53 -12.47
C ARG A 4 -7.71 15.59 -11.46
N THR A 5 -6.66 16.33 -11.77
CA THR A 5 -5.49 16.49 -10.91
C THR A 5 -5.44 17.91 -10.36
N LEU A 6 -4.55 18.16 -9.40
CA LEU A 6 -4.29 19.52 -8.93
C LEU A 6 -3.93 20.47 -10.09
N ALA A 7 -3.28 19.99 -11.16
CA ALA A 7 -2.96 20.83 -12.33
C ALA A 7 -4.22 21.35 -13.05
N ASP A 8 -5.33 20.62 -12.99
CA ASP A 8 -6.63 21.00 -13.58
C ASP A 8 -7.43 21.98 -12.68
N ALA A 9 -6.96 22.27 -11.45
CA ALA A 9 -7.70 23.06 -10.47
C ALA A 9 -7.72 24.58 -10.73
N GLY A 10 -7.08 25.06 -11.80
CA GLY A 10 -6.95 26.49 -12.11
C GLY A 10 -6.20 27.27 -11.02
N ASP A 11 -6.59 28.53 -10.80
CA ASP A 11 -6.04 29.33 -9.71
C ASP A 11 -6.66 28.92 -8.35
N ILE A 12 -5.78 28.56 -7.42
CA ILE A 12 -6.13 28.14 -6.06
C ILE A 12 -5.51 29.07 -5.00
N ARG A 13 -4.96 30.22 -5.40
CA ARG A 13 -4.41 31.19 -4.47
C ARG A 13 -5.46 31.63 -3.45
N ASP A 14 -5.06 31.67 -2.18
CA ASP A 14 -5.86 32.06 -1.02
C ASP A 14 -7.11 31.18 -0.76
N LYS A 15 -7.25 30.07 -1.49
CA LYS A 15 -8.26 29.04 -1.22
C LYS A 15 -7.83 28.12 -0.07
N VAL A 16 -8.81 27.49 0.56
CA VAL A 16 -8.62 26.39 1.51
C VAL A 16 -8.85 25.07 0.79
N ALA A 17 -7.88 24.16 0.88
CA ALA A 17 -7.95 22.82 0.29
C ALA A 17 -8.19 21.78 1.38
N LEU A 18 -9.31 21.06 1.30
CA LEU A 18 -9.57 19.88 2.12
C LEU A 18 -8.86 18.68 1.50
N VAL A 19 -7.86 18.13 2.18
CA VAL A 19 -7.00 17.07 1.66
C VAL A 19 -7.22 15.77 2.45
N ARG A 20 -7.78 14.76 1.79
CA ARG A 20 -7.88 13.40 2.33
C ARG A 20 -6.57 12.67 2.12
N VAL A 21 -5.95 12.23 3.21
CA VAL A 21 -4.61 11.59 3.20
C VAL A 21 -4.70 10.19 3.79
N ASP A 22 -3.76 9.30 3.44
CA ASP A 22 -3.67 7.96 4.03
C ASP A 22 -2.57 7.91 5.11
N HIS A 23 -2.88 8.45 6.29
CA HIS A 23 -1.98 8.43 7.45
C HIS A 23 -2.41 7.37 8.48
N ASN A 24 -3.08 6.30 8.06
CA ASN A 24 -3.43 5.18 8.94
C ASN A 24 -2.18 4.34 9.27
N CYS A 25 -1.35 4.86 10.17
CA CYS A 25 -0.01 4.35 10.47
C CYS A 25 0.35 4.39 11.96
N VAL A 26 -0.60 4.70 12.84
CA VAL A 26 -0.40 4.82 14.29
C VAL A 26 -0.80 3.52 14.98
N LYS A 27 0.06 3.03 15.87
CA LYS A 27 -0.23 1.87 16.73
C LYS A 27 0.41 2.11 18.10
N LYS A 28 -0.38 2.06 19.18
CA LYS A 28 0.09 2.32 20.54
C LYS A 28 0.71 3.73 20.69
N GLY A 29 0.09 4.74 20.09
CA GLY A 29 0.60 6.12 20.09
C GLY A 29 1.87 6.37 19.29
N VAL A 30 2.36 5.37 18.55
CA VAL A 30 3.60 5.47 17.78
C VAL A 30 3.32 5.29 16.29
N VAL A 31 3.85 6.18 15.47
CA VAL A 31 3.87 6.04 14.01
C VAL A 31 4.77 4.86 13.64
N LYS A 32 4.17 3.79 13.10
CA LYS A 32 4.90 2.59 12.65
C LYS A 32 5.41 2.71 11.23
N ASP A 33 4.74 3.51 10.42
CA ASP A 33 5.12 3.73 9.03
C ASP A 33 5.12 5.22 8.67
N VAL A 34 6.29 5.85 8.83
CA VAL A 34 6.51 7.26 8.47
C VAL A 34 6.40 7.49 6.95
N HIS A 35 6.60 6.46 6.12
CA HIS A 35 6.57 6.59 4.67
C HIS A 35 5.19 7.06 4.19
N ARG A 36 4.10 6.57 4.80
CA ARG A 36 2.72 7.03 4.54
C ARG A 36 2.55 8.54 4.71
N ILE A 37 3.21 9.14 5.69
CA ILE A 37 3.17 10.59 5.93
C ILE A 37 4.03 11.33 4.90
N GLU A 38 5.23 10.81 4.61
CA GLU A 38 6.17 11.42 3.67
C GLU A 38 5.63 11.47 2.23
N ARG A 39 4.86 10.45 1.85
CA ARG A 39 4.23 10.34 0.52
C ARG A 39 3.22 11.46 0.23
N THR A 40 2.64 12.05 1.25
CA THR A 40 1.69 13.17 1.18
C THR A 40 2.39 14.53 1.01
N LEU A 41 3.67 14.64 1.40
CA LEU A 41 4.39 15.93 1.42
C LEU A 41 4.45 16.63 0.05
N PRO A 42 4.63 15.93 -1.09
CA PRO A 42 4.57 16.57 -2.41
C PRO A 42 3.22 17.23 -2.70
N THR A 43 2.11 16.60 -2.31
CA THR A 43 0.75 17.16 -2.46
C THR A 43 0.61 18.42 -1.62
N LEU A 44 1.03 18.37 -0.34
CA LEU A 44 1.02 19.54 0.55
C LEU A 44 1.86 20.68 0.00
N TYR A 45 3.06 20.38 -0.49
CA TYR A 45 3.93 21.38 -1.11
C TYR A 45 3.26 22.03 -2.32
N ASN A 46 2.67 21.24 -3.23
CA ASN A 46 1.97 21.77 -4.40
C ASN A 46 0.80 22.71 -4.03
N VAL A 47 0.00 22.31 -3.03
CA VAL A 47 -1.10 23.13 -2.50
C VAL A 47 -0.58 24.46 -1.95
N VAL A 48 0.44 24.41 -1.08
CA VAL A 48 0.97 25.60 -0.39
C VAL A 48 1.74 26.53 -1.34
N GLU A 49 2.56 25.99 -2.25
CA GLU A 49 3.34 26.75 -3.22
C GLU A 49 2.44 27.57 -4.16
N ARG A 50 1.27 27.03 -4.50
CA ARG A 50 0.24 27.73 -5.28
C ARG A 50 -0.61 28.72 -4.47
N GLY A 51 -0.29 28.90 -3.19
CA GLY A 51 -0.93 29.87 -2.30
C GLY A 51 -2.20 29.40 -1.61
N ALA A 52 -2.60 28.13 -1.77
CA ALA A 52 -3.71 27.55 -1.02
C ALA A 52 -3.27 27.11 0.39
N ARG A 53 -4.24 26.89 1.29
CA ARG A 53 -3.99 26.48 2.68
C ARG A 53 -4.63 25.10 2.96
N PRO A 54 -3.87 24.12 3.51
CA PRO A 54 -4.38 22.77 3.66
C PRO A 54 -5.14 22.55 4.98
N ILE A 55 -6.27 21.83 4.89
CA ILE A 55 -6.94 21.13 5.99
C ILE A 55 -6.81 19.63 5.69
N LEU A 56 -6.11 18.89 6.55
CA LEU A 56 -5.86 17.47 6.41
C LEU A 56 -6.90 16.64 7.17
N MET A 57 -7.26 15.49 6.61
CA MET A 57 -8.06 14.49 7.31
C MET A 57 -7.62 13.06 6.98
N THR A 58 -7.60 12.19 8.00
CA THR A 58 -7.32 10.76 7.84
C THR A 58 -8.26 9.92 8.71
N HIS A 59 -8.41 8.64 8.39
CA HIS A 59 -8.83 7.67 9.39
C HIS A 59 -7.59 7.10 10.10
N VAL A 60 -7.75 6.67 11.35
CA VAL A 60 -6.76 5.88 12.09
C VAL A 60 -7.50 4.71 12.74
N ASN A 61 -7.02 3.48 12.53
CA ASN A 61 -7.60 2.26 13.08
C ASN A 61 -9.13 2.15 12.85
N ARG A 62 -9.83 1.37 13.69
CA ARG A 62 -11.27 1.10 13.60
C ARG A 62 -11.90 1.31 14.99
N PRO A 63 -12.20 2.56 15.37
CA PRO A 63 -12.64 2.89 16.72
C PRO A 63 -14.10 2.46 17.01
N ARG A 64 -14.89 2.11 15.98
CA ARG A 64 -16.31 1.78 16.14
C ARG A 64 -16.51 0.30 16.48
N GLY A 65 -17.20 0.03 17.59
CA GLY A 65 -17.62 -1.30 18.01
C GLY A 65 -18.80 -1.85 17.21
N GLU A 66 -19.16 -3.11 17.46
CA GLU A 66 -20.31 -3.77 16.81
C GLU A 66 -21.66 -3.14 17.18
N ASP A 67 -21.74 -2.50 18.34
CA ASP A 67 -22.90 -1.74 18.83
C ASP A 67 -23.01 -0.32 18.22
N GLY A 68 -22.03 0.05 17.39
CA GLY A 68 -21.94 1.36 16.75
C GLY A 68 -21.40 2.48 17.65
N VAL A 69 -21.02 2.19 18.90
CA VAL A 69 -20.35 3.15 19.79
C VAL A 69 -18.88 3.30 19.37
N ILE A 70 -18.35 4.52 19.44
CA ILE A 70 -16.94 4.79 19.18
C ILE A 70 -16.12 4.79 20.46
N ASP A 71 -14.97 4.12 20.43
CA ASP A 71 -13.92 4.27 21.42
C ASP A 71 -12.97 5.40 20.99
N VAL A 72 -13.07 6.55 21.66
CA VAL A 72 -12.21 7.71 21.39
C VAL A 72 -10.97 7.62 22.25
N ASP A 73 -9.98 6.90 21.73
CA ASP A 73 -8.65 6.82 22.31
C ASP A 73 -7.69 7.76 21.57
N GLU A 74 -7.45 8.94 22.13
CA GLU A 74 -6.52 9.94 21.59
C GLU A 74 -5.07 9.43 21.44
N VAL A 75 -4.68 8.40 22.19
CA VAL A 75 -3.34 7.81 22.09
C VAL A 75 -3.29 6.79 20.97
N ASN A 76 -4.24 5.86 20.91
CA ASN A 76 -4.20 4.76 19.95
C ASN A 76 -4.73 5.16 18.56
N ASP A 77 -5.80 5.94 18.54
CA ASP A 77 -6.60 6.23 17.35
C ASP A 77 -6.63 7.74 17.02
N GLY A 78 -5.98 8.55 17.84
CA GLY A 78 -5.82 9.98 17.60
C GLY A 78 -4.79 10.30 16.51
N VAL A 79 -4.87 11.54 16.03
CA VAL A 79 -3.99 12.05 14.96
C VAL A 79 -2.74 12.75 15.51
N GLY A 80 -2.64 12.91 16.84
CA GLY A 80 -1.59 13.69 17.50
C GLY A 80 -0.16 13.24 17.14
N ALA A 81 0.08 11.93 17.08
CA ALA A 81 1.39 11.39 16.68
C ALA A 81 1.76 11.77 15.23
N VAL A 82 0.79 11.71 14.31
CA VAL A 82 0.97 12.12 12.90
C VAL A 82 1.21 13.63 12.80
N VAL A 83 0.44 14.42 13.52
CA VAL A 83 0.57 15.88 13.57
C VAL A 83 1.95 16.29 14.08
N ASN A 84 2.47 15.61 15.11
CA ASN A 84 3.82 15.86 15.61
C ASN A 84 4.89 15.57 14.57
N VAL A 85 4.77 14.48 13.80
CA VAL A 85 5.69 14.20 12.69
C VAL A 85 5.65 15.31 11.64
N LEU A 86 4.45 15.77 11.25
CA LEU A 86 4.31 16.86 10.29
C LEU A 86 4.93 18.17 10.81
N ARG A 87 4.68 18.55 12.06
CA ARG A 87 5.28 19.74 12.69
C ARG A 87 6.80 19.68 12.68
N VAL A 88 7.39 18.53 13.01
CA VAL A 88 8.86 18.34 13.01
C VAL A 88 9.42 18.38 11.60
N LYS A 89 8.81 17.68 10.64
CA LYS A 89 9.32 17.61 9.26
C LYS A 89 9.16 18.91 8.48
N LEU A 90 8.05 19.63 8.69
CA LEU A 90 7.73 20.83 7.94
C LEU A 90 8.16 22.13 8.64
N GLY A 91 8.44 22.08 9.95
CA GLY A 91 8.79 23.27 10.72
C GLY A 91 7.66 24.30 10.84
N VAL A 92 6.40 23.86 10.71
CA VAL A 92 5.22 24.73 10.78
C VAL A 92 4.22 24.25 11.83
N ILE A 93 3.40 25.17 12.31
CA ILE A 93 2.33 24.87 13.27
C ILE A 93 1.14 24.27 12.51
N PHE A 94 0.75 23.05 12.88
CA PHE A 94 -0.55 22.49 12.52
C PHE A 94 -1.50 22.61 13.70
N ALA A 95 -2.66 23.23 13.50
CA ALA A 95 -3.76 23.14 14.47
C ALA A 95 -4.37 21.74 14.40
N ALA A 96 -4.69 21.15 15.54
CA ALA A 96 -5.34 19.85 15.63
C ALA A 96 -6.44 19.95 16.69
N PRO A 97 -7.66 20.36 16.32
CA PRO A 97 -8.75 20.53 17.26
C PRO A 97 -9.18 19.18 17.82
N THR A 98 -9.68 19.19 19.06
CA THR A 98 -10.35 18.04 19.68
C THR A 98 -11.81 18.38 19.90
N PHE A 99 -12.69 17.40 19.74
CA PHE A 99 -14.14 17.57 19.83
C PHE A 99 -14.71 16.65 20.90
N LYS A 100 -15.84 17.05 21.48
CA LYS A 100 -16.49 16.28 22.53
C LYS A 100 -17.18 15.07 21.93
N VAL A 101 -17.11 13.93 22.62
CA VAL A 101 -17.92 12.77 22.27
C VAL A 101 -19.40 13.09 22.54
N ARG A 102 -20.26 12.73 21.59
CA ARG A 102 -21.71 12.89 21.69
C ARG A 102 -22.26 12.11 22.88
N ALA A 103 -23.37 12.57 23.43
CA ALA A 103 -24.05 11.90 24.54
C ALA A 103 -24.47 10.45 24.21
N ASP A 104 -24.73 10.14 22.93
CA ASP A 104 -25.06 8.79 22.45
C ASP A 104 -23.83 7.90 22.21
N GLY A 105 -22.61 8.44 22.34
CA GLY A 105 -21.35 7.72 22.10
C GLY A 105 -21.10 7.34 20.64
N ARG A 106 -21.91 7.78 19.68
CA ARG A 106 -21.83 7.33 18.27
C ARG A 106 -20.96 8.20 17.37
N GLY A 107 -20.51 9.34 17.87
CA GLY A 107 -19.66 10.27 17.14
C GLY A 107 -19.12 11.39 18.02
N ILE A 108 -18.34 12.29 17.43
CA ILE A 108 -17.91 13.56 18.02
C ILE A 108 -18.76 14.73 17.53
N ASP A 109 -18.97 15.72 18.41
CA ASP A 109 -19.72 16.94 18.14
C ASP A 109 -18.84 18.01 17.50
N TRP A 110 -19.30 18.53 16.36
CA TRP A 110 -18.60 19.58 15.63
C TRP A 110 -18.67 20.93 16.38
N ASP A 111 -17.52 21.47 16.80
CA ASP A 111 -17.43 22.77 17.47
C ASP A 111 -17.19 23.89 16.45
N GLU A 112 -18.26 24.56 16.03
CA GLU A 112 -18.23 25.64 15.03
C GLU A 112 -17.43 26.87 15.51
N VAL A 113 -17.47 27.19 16.80
CA VAL A 113 -16.78 28.37 17.35
C VAL A 113 -15.26 28.14 17.32
N SER A 114 -14.81 26.99 17.81
CA SER A 114 -13.39 26.62 17.75
C SER A 114 -12.89 26.55 16.31
N MET A 115 -13.67 25.95 15.41
CA MET A 115 -13.30 25.85 13.99
C MET A 115 -13.22 27.21 13.29
N SER A 116 -14.15 28.13 13.57
CA SER A 116 -14.14 29.48 12.97
C SER A 116 -12.84 30.24 13.27
N THR A 117 -12.37 30.17 14.53
CA THR A 117 -11.13 30.82 14.97
C THR A 117 -9.91 30.20 14.28
N ILE A 118 -9.85 28.87 14.22
CA ILE A 118 -8.76 28.13 13.55
C ILE A 118 -8.72 28.45 12.05
N LEU A 119 -9.88 28.57 11.39
CA LEU A 119 -9.95 28.94 9.97
C LEU A 119 -9.47 30.37 9.72
N GLU A 120 -9.76 31.30 10.63
CA GLU A 120 -9.24 32.67 10.56
C GLU A 120 -7.70 32.66 10.62
N ASP A 121 -7.13 31.93 11.57
CA ASP A 121 -5.68 31.75 11.70
C ASP A 121 -5.06 31.11 10.46
N LEU A 122 -5.74 30.13 9.86
CA LEU A 122 -5.29 29.45 8.64
C LEU A 122 -5.24 30.42 7.45
N ARG A 123 -6.32 31.19 7.24
CA ARG A 123 -6.44 32.18 6.15
C ARG A 123 -5.49 33.35 6.33
N ALA A 124 -5.31 33.82 7.57
CA ALA A 124 -4.33 34.83 7.93
C ALA A 124 -2.88 34.31 7.94
N ARG A 125 -2.66 33.02 7.64
CA ARG A 125 -1.36 32.36 7.58
C ARG A 125 -0.59 32.39 8.91
N ARG A 126 -1.31 32.49 10.03
CA ARG A 126 -0.76 32.37 11.40
C ARG A 126 -0.40 30.92 11.73
N ILE A 127 -1.02 29.96 11.04
CA ILE A 127 -0.70 28.53 11.11
C ILE A 127 -0.40 27.94 9.72
N GLY A 128 0.38 26.85 9.73
CA GLY A 128 0.81 26.09 8.55
C GLY A 128 -0.29 25.24 7.91
N GLY A 129 -1.24 24.76 8.71
CA GLY A 129 -2.34 23.92 8.28
C GLY A 129 -3.25 23.52 9.44
N VAL A 130 -4.35 22.85 9.13
CA VAL A 130 -5.23 22.21 10.13
C VAL A 130 -5.20 20.71 9.89
N TYR A 131 -5.27 19.92 10.96
CA TYR A 131 -5.41 18.47 10.90
C TYR A 131 -6.66 18.10 11.69
N LEU A 132 -7.71 17.67 11.00
CA LEU A 132 -8.98 17.29 11.62
C LEU A 132 -8.81 16.02 12.49
N PRO A 133 -9.68 15.83 13.51
CA PRO A 133 -9.78 14.57 14.21
C PRO A 133 -9.92 13.36 13.27
N ASN A 134 -9.66 12.17 13.81
CA ASN A 134 -9.82 10.93 13.08
C ASN A 134 -11.21 10.86 12.41
N THR A 135 -11.25 10.68 11.07
CA THR A 135 -12.51 10.77 10.32
C THR A 135 -13.56 9.77 10.82
N ARG A 136 -13.13 8.60 11.31
CA ARG A 136 -14.03 7.56 11.85
C ARG A 136 -14.66 7.91 13.19
N TRP A 137 -14.21 8.96 13.87
CA TRP A 137 -14.88 9.50 15.05
C TRP A 137 -16.08 10.37 14.70
N PHE A 138 -16.19 10.89 13.48
CA PHE A 138 -17.37 11.63 13.08
C PHE A 138 -18.53 10.67 12.80
N ASP A 139 -19.70 11.03 13.33
CA ASP A 139 -20.95 10.40 12.90
C ASP A 139 -21.16 10.71 11.41
N GLY A 140 -21.62 9.72 10.64
CA GLY A 140 -21.81 9.88 9.19
C GLY A 140 -20.64 9.43 8.30
N GLU A 141 -19.41 9.29 8.81
CA GLU A 141 -18.25 8.90 7.97
C GLU A 141 -18.49 7.56 7.27
N GLU A 142 -18.97 6.56 8.02
CA GLU A 142 -19.21 5.19 7.53
C GLU A 142 -20.72 4.89 7.38
N ALA A 143 -21.60 5.90 7.49
CA ALA A 143 -23.06 5.71 7.55
C ALA A 143 -23.71 5.33 6.20
N GLY A 144 -22.93 5.05 5.17
CA GLY A 144 -23.42 4.77 3.81
C GLY A 144 -23.89 6.03 3.07
N ALA A 145 -23.73 5.99 1.74
CA ALA A 145 -24.08 7.09 0.85
C ALA A 145 -25.56 7.48 0.95
N GLY A 146 -25.85 8.79 0.91
CA GLY A 146 -27.22 9.32 0.91
C GLY A 146 -27.94 9.31 2.26
N THR A 147 -27.34 8.82 3.34
CA THR A 147 -27.93 8.96 4.68
C THR A 147 -27.82 10.40 5.20
N GLU A 148 -28.72 10.80 6.10
CA GLU A 148 -28.68 12.17 6.67
C GLU A 148 -27.39 12.40 7.47
N ALA A 149 -26.91 11.39 8.21
CA ALA A 149 -25.66 11.50 8.95
C ALA A 149 -24.46 11.75 8.00
N CYS A 150 -24.37 10.99 6.90
CA CYS A 150 -23.32 11.18 5.89
C CYS A 150 -23.43 12.55 5.22
N SER A 151 -24.63 12.94 4.81
CA SER A 151 -24.89 14.24 4.15
C SER A 151 -24.59 15.42 5.07
N ALA A 152 -24.96 15.33 6.35
CA ALA A 152 -24.66 16.35 7.34
C ALA A 152 -23.15 16.52 7.57
N LEU A 153 -22.39 15.41 7.64
CA LEU A 153 -20.93 15.47 7.74
C LEU A 153 -20.31 16.09 6.47
N CYS A 154 -20.77 15.71 5.27
CA CYS A 154 -20.25 16.26 4.02
C CYS A 154 -20.48 17.77 3.90
N ARG A 155 -21.66 18.27 4.29
CA ARG A 155 -21.95 19.72 4.33
C ARG A 155 -20.97 20.45 5.27
N ARG A 156 -20.78 19.94 6.50
CA ARG A 156 -19.84 20.52 7.46
C ARG A 156 -18.40 20.53 6.95
N LEU A 157 -17.96 19.48 6.28
CA LEU A 157 -16.63 19.40 5.67
C LEU A 157 -16.49 20.38 4.50
N ALA A 158 -17.53 20.50 3.67
CA ALA A 158 -17.55 21.40 2.53
C ALA A 158 -17.51 22.88 2.96
N ASP A 159 -18.17 23.24 4.06
CA ASP A 159 -18.15 24.61 4.60
C ASP A 159 -16.74 25.10 5.01
N LEU A 160 -15.77 24.18 5.18
CA LEU A 160 -14.40 24.53 5.57
C LEU A 160 -13.50 24.90 4.40
N ALA A 161 -13.83 24.48 3.18
CA ALA A 161 -12.89 24.43 2.08
C ALA A 161 -13.52 24.83 0.74
N ASP A 162 -12.67 25.29 -0.18
CA ASP A 162 -13.09 25.69 -1.52
C ASP A 162 -12.87 24.56 -2.55
N ILE A 163 -11.93 23.66 -2.27
CA ILE A 163 -11.63 22.48 -3.10
C ILE A 163 -11.36 21.25 -2.23
N TYR A 164 -11.58 20.08 -2.82
CA TYR A 164 -11.24 18.79 -2.24
C TYR A 164 -10.10 18.12 -3.03
N VAL A 165 -9.15 17.54 -2.30
CA VAL A 165 -8.01 16.80 -2.85
C VAL A 165 -7.98 15.41 -2.22
N ASN A 166 -8.20 14.37 -3.01
CA ASN A 166 -8.07 12.99 -2.56
C ASN A 166 -6.66 12.48 -2.85
N ASP A 167 -5.88 12.31 -1.78
CA ASP A 167 -4.51 11.80 -1.81
C ASP A 167 -4.38 10.44 -1.08
N ALA A 168 -5.51 9.75 -0.88
CA ALA A 168 -5.60 8.56 -0.02
C ALA A 168 -6.01 7.29 -0.78
N PHE A 169 -5.18 6.81 -1.72
CA PHE A 169 -5.47 5.60 -2.49
C PHE A 169 -5.76 4.36 -1.61
N GLY A 170 -5.11 4.21 -0.45
CA GLY A 170 -5.38 3.10 0.48
C GLY A 170 -6.77 3.12 1.12
N SER A 171 -7.49 4.23 1.04
CA SER A 171 -8.84 4.41 1.61
C SER A 171 -9.92 4.25 0.53
N TRP A 172 -10.07 3.04 -0.03
CA TRP A 172 -10.92 2.80 -1.19
C TRP A 172 -12.43 2.71 -0.92
N GLN A 173 -12.84 2.56 0.34
CA GLN A 173 -14.25 2.45 0.72
C GLN A 173 -15.00 3.77 0.44
N PRO A 174 -16.28 3.70 0.03
CA PRO A 174 -17.07 4.88 -0.29
C PRO A 174 -17.66 5.54 0.96
N HIS A 175 -16.82 6.28 1.66
CA HIS A 175 -17.16 7.00 2.88
C HIS A 175 -17.46 8.48 2.59
N ALA A 176 -17.92 9.19 3.62
CA ALA A 176 -18.13 10.63 3.56
C ALA A 176 -16.86 11.37 3.11
N SER A 177 -15.73 11.09 3.78
CA SER A 177 -14.45 11.76 3.53
C SER A 177 -13.71 11.32 2.27
N THR A 178 -14.19 10.31 1.53
CA THR A 178 -13.48 9.75 0.36
C THR A 178 -14.26 9.89 -0.94
N VAL A 179 -15.59 9.70 -0.91
CA VAL A 179 -16.46 9.73 -2.09
C VAL A 179 -17.55 10.79 -1.95
N GLU A 180 -18.34 10.77 -0.89
CA GLU A 180 -19.56 11.61 -0.87
C GLU A 180 -19.25 13.11 -0.83
N ILE A 181 -18.14 13.51 -0.21
CA ILE A 181 -17.65 14.90 -0.21
C ILE A 181 -17.44 15.46 -1.64
N THR A 182 -17.16 14.61 -2.64
CA THR A 182 -16.92 15.08 -4.01
C THR A 182 -18.18 15.61 -4.70
N LYS A 183 -19.37 15.35 -4.12
CA LYS A 183 -20.63 15.93 -4.59
C LYS A 183 -20.80 17.39 -4.17
N TYR A 184 -20.00 17.85 -3.20
CA TYR A 184 -20.12 19.17 -2.58
C TYR A 184 -18.97 20.11 -2.97
N LEU A 185 -17.80 19.59 -3.34
CA LEU A 185 -16.61 20.37 -3.66
C LEU A 185 -15.99 19.97 -5.02
N PRO A 186 -15.40 20.93 -5.77
CA PRO A 186 -14.50 20.63 -6.87
C PRO A 186 -13.37 19.70 -6.39
N SER A 187 -13.23 18.56 -7.06
CA SER A 187 -12.50 17.41 -6.53
C SER A 187 -11.37 16.98 -7.45
N TYR A 188 -10.18 16.80 -6.87
CA TYR A 188 -8.95 16.51 -7.59
C TYR A 188 -8.18 15.36 -6.93
N ALA A 189 -7.45 14.57 -7.71
CA ALA A 189 -6.45 13.65 -7.23
C ALA A 189 -5.21 14.42 -6.74
N GLY A 190 -4.70 14.04 -5.58
CA GLY A 190 -3.39 14.46 -5.11
C GLY A 190 -2.25 13.70 -5.79
N LEU A 191 -1.01 14.14 -5.57
CA LEU A 191 0.17 13.58 -6.23
C LEU A 191 0.49 12.16 -5.78
N CYS A 192 0.16 11.78 -4.53
CA CYS A 192 0.29 10.39 -4.08
C CYS A 192 -0.73 9.51 -4.79
N MET A 193 -2.00 9.94 -4.85
CA MET A 193 -3.05 9.24 -5.61
C MET A 193 -2.64 9.05 -7.07
N GLU A 194 -2.20 10.09 -7.77
CA GLU A 194 -1.74 9.99 -9.17
C GLU A 194 -0.62 8.95 -9.35
N ARG A 195 0.36 8.94 -8.44
CA ARG A 195 1.47 7.99 -8.48
C ARG A 195 1.00 6.55 -8.27
N GLU A 196 0.05 6.34 -7.36
CA GLU A 196 -0.55 5.02 -7.11
C GLU A 196 -1.29 4.52 -8.35
N LEU A 197 -2.09 5.39 -8.98
CA LEU A 197 -2.83 5.06 -10.21
C LEU A 197 -1.89 4.70 -11.37
N ARG A 198 -0.81 5.48 -11.59
CA ARG A 198 0.21 5.18 -12.62
C ARG A 198 0.92 3.85 -12.33
N ALA A 199 1.22 3.55 -11.07
CA ALA A 199 1.89 2.31 -10.71
C ALA A 199 0.96 1.09 -10.90
N ILE A 200 -0.33 1.22 -10.57
CA ILE A 200 -1.33 0.19 -10.87
C ILE A 200 -1.46 -0.04 -12.37
N GLU A 201 -1.59 1.03 -13.15
CA GLU A 201 -1.69 0.94 -14.62
C GLU A 201 -0.47 0.20 -15.19
N ALA A 202 0.73 0.47 -14.68
CA ALA A 202 1.94 -0.23 -15.07
C ALA A 202 2.03 -1.70 -14.61
N VAL A 203 1.24 -2.14 -13.61
CA VAL A 203 1.11 -3.56 -13.23
C VAL A 203 0.02 -4.25 -14.06
N LEU A 204 -1.04 -3.52 -14.44
CA LEU A 204 -2.10 -4.00 -15.32
C LEU A 204 -1.64 -4.13 -16.77
N GLU A 205 -0.79 -3.20 -17.23
CA GLU A 205 -0.15 -3.14 -18.55
C GLU A 205 1.37 -3.17 -18.42
N PRO A 206 1.95 -4.31 -17.99
CA PRO A 206 3.36 -4.37 -17.65
C PRO A 206 4.25 -4.50 -18.89
N LYS A 207 5.43 -3.88 -18.82
CA LYS A 207 6.54 -4.22 -19.71
C LYS A 207 6.95 -5.67 -19.50
N ARG A 208 7.13 -6.41 -20.59
CA ARG A 208 7.45 -7.84 -20.57
C ARG A 208 8.94 -8.10 -20.78
N PRO A 209 9.52 -9.16 -20.18
CA PRO A 209 8.87 -10.18 -19.35
C PRO A 209 8.40 -9.64 -17.99
N PHE A 210 7.14 -9.96 -17.63
CA PHE A 210 6.51 -9.57 -16.37
C PHE A 210 6.51 -10.75 -15.39
N VAL A 211 7.22 -10.57 -14.28
CA VAL A 211 7.30 -11.55 -13.20
C VAL A 211 6.41 -11.09 -12.04
N ALA A 212 5.56 -11.99 -11.56
CA ALA A 212 4.77 -11.79 -10.37
C ALA A 212 5.24 -12.74 -9.26
N ILE A 213 5.41 -12.19 -8.06
CA ILE A 213 5.81 -12.95 -6.88
C ILE A 213 4.74 -12.72 -5.81
N VAL A 214 4.00 -13.77 -5.46
CA VAL A 214 2.85 -13.68 -4.56
C VAL A 214 2.98 -14.70 -3.43
N GLY A 215 2.77 -14.26 -2.20
CA GLY A 215 2.81 -15.12 -1.02
C GLY A 215 1.98 -14.58 0.13
N GLY A 216 2.25 -15.10 1.33
CA GLY A 216 1.59 -14.72 2.58
C GLY A 216 0.98 -15.89 3.32
N ALA A 217 0.37 -15.59 4.47
CA ALA A 217 -0.08 -16.59 5.44
C ALA A 217 -1.50 -17.14 5.23
N LYS A 218 -2.29 -16.57 4.30
CA LYS A 218 -3.71 -16.90 4.12
C LYS A 218 -4.05 -17.10 2.65
N VAL A 219 -4.38 -18.33 2.25
CA VAL A 219 -4.62 -18.70 0.85
C VAL A 219 -5.89 -18.05 0.30
N ASP A 220 -6.97 -18.09 1.07
CA ASP A 220 -8.28 -17.52 0.72
C ASP A 220 -8.19 -16.03 0.35
N THR A 221 -7.42 -15.24 1.11
CA THR A 221 -7.24 -13.80 0.85
C THR A 221 -6.39 -13.49 -0.38
N LYS A 222 -5.62 -14.45 -0.89
CA LYS A 222 -4.65 -14.24 -1.99
C LYS A 222 -5.12 -14.81 -3.31
N LEU A 223 -6.08 -15.72 -3.33
CA LEU A 223 -6.56 -16.36 -4.57
C LEU A 223 -7.11 -15.37 -5.60
N GLY A 224 -7.90 -14.37 -5.19
CA GLY A 224 -8.42 -13.35 -6.11
C GLY A 224 -7.29 -12.61 -6.83
N THR A 225 -6.32 -12.14 -6.06
CA THR A 225 -5.09 -11.51 -6.55
C THR A 225 -4.28 -12.45 -7.44
N LEU A 226 -4.06 -13.70 -7.01
CA LEU A 226 -3.33 -14.71 -7.78
C LEU A 226 -3.98 -14.92 -9.15
N ARG A 227 -5.30 -15.10 -9.21
CA ARG A 227 -6.04 -15.24 -10.47
C ARG A 227 -5.88 -14.00 -11.35
N ALA A 228 -5.98 -12.81 -10.77
CA ALA A 228 -5.85 -11.55 -11.50
C ALA A 228 -4.44 -11.35 -12.08
N VAL A 229 -3.42 -11.67 -11.30
CA VAL A 229 -2.01 -11.47 -11.68
C VAL A 229 -1.52 -12.60 -12.60
N ALA A 230 -1.89 -13.86 -12.34
CA ALA A 230 -1.52 -15.02 -13.16
C ALA A 230 -2.02 -14.90 -14.62
N LYS A 231 -3.17 -14.25 -14.83
CA LYS A 231 -3.67 -13.93 -16.18
C LYS A 231 -2.74 -12.98 -16.95
N ARG A 232 -1.98 -12.14 -16.25
CA ARG A 232 -1.19 -11.04 -16.83
C ARG A 232 0.30 -11.34 -16.88
N CYS A 233 0.85 -12.04 -15.89
CA CYS A 233 2.27 -12.34 -15.82
C CYS A 233 2.72 -13.36 -16.88
N ASP A 234 3.99 -13.25 -17.25
CA ASP A 234 4.72 -14.26 -18.03
C ASP A 234 5.26 -15.35 -17.10
N THR A 235 5.62 -14.98 -15.87
CA THR A 235 6.12 -15.90 -14.86
C THR A 235 5.52 -15.60 -13.49
N LEU A 236 5.15 -16.66 -12.76
CA LEU A 236 4.60 -16.60 -11.41
C LEU A 236 5.53 -17.35 -10.45
N ILE A 237 5.89 -16.72 -9.34
CA ILE A 237 6.60 -17.34 -8.22
C ILE A 237 5.70 -17.26 -6.98
N LEU A 238 5.61 -18.37 -6.24
CA LEU A 238 4.81 -18.46 -5.02
C LEU A 238 5.71 -18.47 -3.78
N GLY A 239 5.23 -17.91 -2.67
CA GLY A 239 5.89 -17.97 -1.37
C GLY A 239 4.92 -18.15 -0.20
N GLY A 240 5.44 -18.36 1.00
CA GLY A 240 4.65 -18.53 2.22
C GLY A 240 3.67 -19.70 2.18
N VAL A 241 2.57 -19.60 2.94
CA VAL A 241 1.57 -20.68 3.08
C VAL A 241 0.87 -21.00 1.76
N VAL A 242 0.73 -20.01 0.87
CA VAL A 242 0.21 -20.22 -0.50
C VAL A 242 1.06 -21.23 -1.27
N TYR A 243 2.39 -21.14 -1.15
CA TYR A 243 3.29 -22.09 -1.79
C TYR A 243 3.16 -23.47 -1.14
N ASN A 244 3.07 -23.55 0.18
CA ASN A 244 2.88 -24.83 0.89
C ASN A 244 1.60 -25.54 0.44
N ALA A 245 0.47 -24.83 0.36
CA ALA A 245 -0.79 -25.39 -0.12
C ALA A 245 -0.70 -25.88 -1.57
N TYR A 246 0.01 -25.14 -2.44
CA TYR A 246 0.30 -25.57 -3.80
C TYR A 246 1.14 -26.85 -3.84
N LEU A 247 2.18 -26.96 -2.99
CA LEU A 247 3.02 -28.16 -2.89
C LEU A 247 2.20 -29.38 -2.43
N CYS A 248 1.34 -29.22 -1.41
CA CYS A 248 0.40 -30.26 -0.98
C CYS A 248 -0.46 -30.75 -2.15
N ALA A 249 -1.09 -29.82 -2.88
CA ALA A 249 -1.97 -30.15 -4.00
C ALA A 249 -1.23 -30.83 -5.17
N LYS A 250 -0.04 -30.34 -5.53
CA LYS A 250 0.73 -30.85 -6.68
C LYS A 250 1.39 -32.20 -6.40
N TYR A 251 2.06 -32.32 -5.26
CA TYR A 251 2.87 -33.50 -4.94
C TYR A 251 2.07 -34.56 -4.19
N GLY A 252 0.88 -34.22 -3.69
CA GLY A 252 0.04 -35.12 -2.89
C GLY A 252 0.70 -35.44 -1.55
N ILE A 253 1.15 -34.40 -0.85
CA ILE A 253 1.83 -34.47 0.45
C ILE A 253 1.02 -33.73 1.51
N GLU A 254 1.31 -33.99 2.77
CA GLU A 254 0.77 -33.23 3.91
C GLU A 254 1.86 -32.36 4.52
N ILE A 255 1.55 -31.12 4.85
CA ILE A 255 2.45 -30.17 5.51
C ILE A 255 1.73 -29.64 6.75
N GLU A 256 2.37 -29.70 7.91
CA GLU A 256 1.79 -29.19 9.16
C GLU A 256 1.44 -27.70 9.05
N GLY A 257 0.24 -27.32 9.53
CA GLY A 257 -0.27 -25.95 9.46
C GLY A 257 -0.96 -25.57 8.15
N VAL A 258 -1.05 -26.46 7.17
CA VAL A 258 -1.83 -26.27 5.94
C VAL A 258 -3.16 -27.03 6.08
N SER A 259 -4.30 -26.33 5.95
CA SER A 259 -5.61 -26.97 6.06
C SER A 259 -6.04 -27.64 4.75
N GLU A 260 -6.89 -28.67 4.82
CA GLU A 260 -7.50 -29.30 3.62
C GLU A 260 -8.18 -28.27 2.73
N LYS A 261 -8.89 -27.30 3.33
CA LYS A 261 -9.50 -26.17 2.62
C LYS A 261 -8.48 -25.36 1.83
N ASP A 262 -7.30 -25.08 2.40
CA ASP A 262 -6.25 -24.35 1.69
C ASP A 262 -5.68 -25.16 0.52
N VAL A 263 -5.56 -26.48 0.66
CA VAL A 263 -5.13 -27.39 -0.41
C VAL A 263 -6.15 -27.42 -1.54
N GLU A 264 -7.44 -27.53 -1.22
CA GLU A 264 -8.54 -27.47 -2.21
C GLU A 264 -8.53 -26.14 -2.98
N LEU A 265 -8.36 -25.04 -2.26
CA LEU A 265 -8.24 -23.70 -2.85
C LEU A 265 -7.01 -23.57 -3.75
N ALA A 266 -5.86 -24.10 -3.32
CA ALA A 266 -4.62 -24.07 -4.10
C ALA A 266 -4.63 -25.03 -5.30
N ALA A 267 -5.49 -26.05 -5.32
CA ALA A 267 -5.64 -26.97 -6.45
C ALA A 267 -6.01 -26.26 -7.75
N GLU A 268 -6.64 -25.08 -7.68
CA GLU A 268 -6.89 -24.24 -8.86
C GLU A 268 -5.62 -23.79 -9.57
N LEU A 269 -4.52 -23.63 -8.83
CA LEU A 269 -3.21 -23.26 -9.38
C LEU A 269 -2.57 -24.41 -10.17
N LEU A 270 -3.14 -25.62 -10.09
CA LEU A 270 -2.75 -26.76 -10.92
C LEU A 270 -3.30 -26.68 -12.35
N HIS A 271 -4.12 -25.67 -12.68
CA HIS A 271 -4.58 -25.46 -14.04
C HIS A 271 -3.38 -25.34 -15.01
N PRO A 272 -3.40 -26.01 -16.19
CA PRO A 272 -2.25 -26.05 -17.10
C PRO A 272 -1.68 -24.69 -17.48
N GLU A 273 -2.54 -23.69 -17.69
CA GLU A 273 -2.12 -22.31 -18.02
C GLU A 273 -1.34 -21.63 -16.90
N VAL A 274 -1.70 -21.90 -15.64
CA VAL A 274 -1.00 -21.33 -14.47
C VAL A 274 0.30 -22.08 -14.26
N GLN A 275 0.27 -23.42 -14.31
CA GLN A 275 1.47 -24.24 -14.16
C GLN A 275 2.54 -23.93 -15.21
N ALA A 276 2.16 -23.65 -16.46
CA ALA A 276 3.10 -23.29 -17.52
C ALA A 276 3.91 -22.02 -17.22
N LYS A 277 3.36 -21.12 -16.39
CA LYS A 277 3.99 -19.87 -15.96
C LYS A 277 4.70 -19.99 -14.63
N LEU A 278 4.46 -21.07 -13.87
CA LEU A 278 4.88 -21.18 -12.50
C LEU A 278 6.34 -21.62 -12.40
N VAL A 279 7.14 -20.84 -11.68
CA VAL A 279 8.52 -21.16 -11.34
C VAL A 279 8.60 -21.48 -9.85
N GLU A 280 8.73 -22.77 -9.57
CA GLU A 280 8.85 -23.32 -8.22
C GLU A 280 10.21 -22.97 -7.62
N LEU A 281 10.20 -22.57 -6.35
CA LEU A 281 11.39 -22.34 -5.56
C LEU A 281 11.89 -23.70 -5.05
N PRO A 282 13.10 -24.14 -5.45
CA PRO A 282 13.46 -25.56 -5.38
C PRO A 282 13.77 -26.08 -3.98
N VAL A 283 13.97 -25.20 -2.99
CA VAL A 283 14.40 -25.59 -1.64
C VAL A 283 13.54 -24.88 -0.59
N VAL A 284 12.92 -25.67 0.28
CA VAL A 284 12.07 -25.20 1.40
C VAL A 284 12.72 -25.54 2.75
N VAL A 285 12.36 -24.80 3.78
CA VAL A 285 12.84 -25.00 5.15
C VAL A 285 11.72 -25.59 6.00
N GLU A 286 11.86 -26.88 6.34
CA GLU A 286 10.96 -27.59 7.24
C GLU A 286 11.37 -27.38 8.70
N SER A 287 10.41 -27.17 9.58
CA SER A 287 10.55 -27.07 11.03
C SER A 287 9.54 -27.99 11.73
N SER A 288 9.97 -28.64 12.82
CA SER A 288 9.09 -29.43 13.69
C SER A 288 8.28 -28.57 14.68
N SER A 289 8.46 -27.24 14.69
CA SER A 289 7.68 -26.33 15.54
C SER A 289 7.56 -24.93 14.92
N LEU A 290 6.50 -24.20 15.29
CA LEU A 290 6.29 -22.79 14.91
C LEU A 290 7.26 -21.84 15.62
N GLN A 291 7.88 -22.26 16.72
CA GLN A 291 8.85 -21.47 17.47
C GLN A 291 10.25 -21.53 16.83
N GLY A 292 10.54 -22.57 16.03
CA GLY A 292 11.88 -22.81 15.46
C GLY A 292 12.98 -22.94 16.52
N CYS A 293 14.26 -22.91 16.11
CA CYS A 293 15.40 -22.77 17.04
C CYS A 293 15.65 -21.31 17.47
N GLY A 294 14.83 -20.35 17.04
CA GLY A 294 15.12 -18.91 17.12
C GLY A 294 16.21 -18.45 16.14
N CYS A 295 16.70 -19.36 15.29
CA CYS A 295 17.71 -19.15 14.26
C CYS A 295 17.20 -19.72 12.92
N VAL A 296 17.32 -18.99 11.80
CA VAL A 296 17.27 -19.67 10.49
C VAL A 296 18.53 -20.50 10.34
N PRO A 297 18.44 -21.76 9.93
CA PRO A 297 19.64 -22.50 9.62
C PRO A 297 20.33 -21.87 8.42
N LYS A 298 21.48 -21.21 8.65
CA LYS A 298 22.38 -20.86 7.56
C LYS A 298 22.81 -22.13 6.85
N GLU A 299 22.48 -22.22 5.57
CA GLU A 299 22.84 -23.35 4.74
C GLU A 299 24.37 -23.55 4.73
N GLY A 300 24.80 -24.78 5.06
CA GLY A 300 26.23 -25.10 5.23
C GLY A 300 26.83 -24.81 6.62
N VAL A 301 26.08 -24.18 7.54
CA VAL A 301 26.49 -23.96 8.95
C VAL A 301 25.60 -24.75 9.92
N CYS A 302 24.28 -24.66 9.75
CA CYS A 302 23.28 -25.21 10.67
C CYS A 302 22.29 -26.17 9.98
N SER A 303 22.43 -26.38 8.68
CA SER A 303 21.59 -27.27 7.89
C SER A 303 22.42 -27.94 6.81
N THR A 304 22.39 -29.26 6.81
CA THR A 304 22.69 -30.09 5.64
C THR A 304 21.35 -30.48 5.04
N PRO A 305 21.12 -30.32 3.72
CA PRO A 305 19.87 -30.78 3.10
C PRO A 305 19.54 -32.23 3.50
N GLY A 306 18.30 -32.45 3.93
CA GLY A 306 17.81 -33.75 4.39
C GLY A 306 18.11 -34.11 5.86
N VAL A 307 19.02 -33.43 6.55
CA VAL A 307 19.37 -33.72 7.96
C VAL A 307 18.71 -32.72 8.92
N MET A 308 17.87 -33.22 9.83
CA MET A 308 17.22 -32.42 10.87
C MET A 308 18.24 -31.99 11.94
N GLN A 309 18.45 -30.68 12.08
CA GLN A 309 19.27 -30.09 13.14
C GLN A 309 18.42 -29.10 13.95
N ASN A 310 18.38 -29.29 15.27
CA ASN A 310 17.56 -28.48 16.19
C ASN A 310 16.08 -28.35 15.75
N GLY A 311 15.53 -29.42 15.15
CA GLY A 311 14.16 -29.45 14.65
C GLY A 311 13.94 -28.71 13.33
N VAL A 312 14.99 -28.33 12.60
CA VAL A 312 14.88 -27.66 11.29
C VAL A 312 15.76 -28.34 10.24
N ARG A 313 15.31 -28.42 8.97
CA ARG A 313 16.12 -28.85 7.83
C ARG A 313 15.70 -28.19 6.51
N ALA A 314 16.64 -28.13 5.57
CA ALA A 314 16.34 -27.81 4.18
C ALA A 314 15.92 -29.08 3.41
N ILE A 315 14.92 -28.95 2.55
CA ILE A 315 14.40 -30.05 1.71
C ILE A 315 14.30 -29.54 0.28
N ARG A 316 14.79 -30.32 -0.68
CA ARG A 316 14.53 -30.04 -2.09
C ARG A 316 13.15 -30.54 -2.48
N ILE A 317 12.40 -29.75 -3.25
CA ILE A 317 11.02 -30.11 -3.61
C ILE A 317 10.94 -31.37 -4.51
N ASP A 318 12.03 -31.72 -5.22
CA ASP A 318 12.13 -32.93 -6.03
C ASP A 318 12.34 -34.21 -5.20
N GLU A 319 12.66 -34.07 -3.90
CA GLU A 319 12.75 -35.16 -2.93
C GLU A 319 11.42 -35.42 -2.20
N LEU A 320 10.38 -34.62 -2.45
CA LEU A 320 9.08 -34.78 -1.81
C LEU A 320 8.40 -36.08 -2.27
N GLN A 321 7.92 -36.86 -1.30
CA GLN A 321 7.33 -38.18 -1.55
C GLN A 321 5.81 -38.12 -1.43
N ARG A 322 5.11 -38.49 -2.49
CA ARG A 322 3.64 -38.57 -2.49
C ARG A 322 3.15 -39.47 -1.35
N GLY A 323 2.18 -38.97 -0.59
CA GLY A 323 1.58 -39.63 0.57
C GLY A 323 2.37 -39.50 1.87
N ALA A 324 3.51 -38.79 1.86
CA ALA A 324 4.26 -38.48 3.07
C ALA A 324 3.72 -37.23 3.77
N SER A 325 3.90 -37.19 5.09
CA SER A 325 3.61 -36.04 5.93
C SER A 325 4.91 -35.37 6.39
N TYR A 326 4.93 -34.05 6.34
CA TYR A 326 6.04 -33.18 6.70
C TYR A 326 5.61 -32.22 7.82
N GLY A 327 6.60 -31.68 8.55
CA GLY A 327 6.41 -30.60 9.51
C GLY A 327 6.03 -29.28 8.84
N TYR A 328 6.18 -28.17 9.57
CA TYR A 328 5.87 -26.85 9.04
C TYR A 328 6.92 -26.40 8.02
N PHE A 329 6.50 -26.01 6.81
CA PHE A 329 7.39 -25.29 5.91
C PHE A 329 7.33 -23.79 6.23
N LEU A 330 8.36 -23.29 6.89
CA LEU A 330 8.38 -21.94 7.49
C LEU A 330 9.24 -20.93 6.73
N ASP A 331 10.02 -21.35 5.73
CA ASP A 331 10.68 -20.45 4.77
C ASP A 331 10.95 -21.17 3.45
N VAL A 332 11.31 -20.38 2.45
CA VAL A 332 12.09 -20.85 1.30
C VAL A 332 13.57 -20.64 1.64
N ALA A 333 14.44 -21.58 1.30
CA ALA A 333 15.87 -21.41 1.55
C ALA A 333 16.46 -20.30 0.66
N ALA A 334 17.46 -19.57 1.15
CA ALA A 334 18.13 -18.52 0.38
C ALA A 334 18.72 -19.06 -0.95
N SER A 335 19.24 -20.30 -0.96
CA SER A 335 19.76 -20.97 -2.16
C SER A 335 18.71 -21.24 -3.23
N ALA A 336 17.41 -21.19 -2.91
CA ALA A 336 16.36 -21.28 -3.92
C ALA A 336 16.47 -20.12 -4.93
N PHE A 337 16.98 -18.96 -4.52
CA PHE A 337 17.25 -17.82 -5.40
C PHE A 337 18.60 -17.92 -6.10
N ASP A 338 19.42 -18.92 -5.77
CA ASP A 338 20.64 -19.24 -6.50
C ASP A 338 20.43 -20.18 -7.69
N ASP A 339 19.27 -20.82 -7.76
CA ASP A 339 18.85 -21.68 -8.86
C ASP A 339 18.89 -20.95 -10.21
N ALA A 340 19.43 -21.63 -11.23
CA ALA A 340 19.66 -21.03 -12.54
C ALA A 340 18.36 -20.54 -13.21
N ARG A 341 17.24 -21.26 -13.01
CA ARG A 341 15.94 -20.87 -13.57
C ARG A 341 15.40 -19.64 -12.85
N VAL A 342 15.45 -19.62 -11.52
CA VAL A 342 14.98 -18.49 -10.71
C VAL A 342 15.80 -17.22 -11.01
N LYS A 343 17.14 -17.33 -11.04
CA LYS A 343 18.03 -16.22 -11.42
C LYS A 343 17.73 -15.68 -12.81
N SER A 344 17.58 -16.58 -13.80
CA SER A 344 17.30 -16.19 -15.18
C SER A 344 15.99 -15.42 -15.29
N VAL A 345 14.93 -15.89 -14.62
CA VAL A 345 13.62 -15.22 -14.59
C VAL A 345 13.72 -13.82 -13.98
N LEU A 346 14.35 -13.68 -12.81
CA LEU A 346 14.43 -12.40 -12.12
C LEU A 346 15.36 -11.40 -12.82
N SER A 347 16.48 -11.86 -13.40
CA SER A 347 17.43 -11.00 -14.12
C SER A 347 16.94 -10.53 -15.48
N ASN A 348 16.13 -11.34 -16.18
CA ASN A 348 15.58 -11.00 -17.50
C ASN A 348 14.23 -10.27 -17.43
N ALA A 349 13.65 -10.13 -16.23
CA ALA A 349 12.40 -9.41 -16.06
C ALA A 349 12.53 -7.94 -16.47
N ALA A 350 11.54 -7.42 -17.19
CA ALA A 350 11.37 -5.99 -17.45
C ALA A 350 10.49 -5.33 -16.39
N SER A 351 9.53 -6.07 -15.84
CA SER A 351 8.69 -5.67 -14.71
C SER A 351 8.60 -6.78 -13.68
N ILE A 352 8.61 -6.41 -12.40
CA ILE A 352 8.49 -7.33 -11.26
C ILE A 352 7.42 -6.77 -10.32
N PHE A 353 6.38 -7.54 -10.02
CA PHE A 353 5.40 -7.24 -8.97
C PHE A 353 5.59 -8.19 -7.79
N VAL A 354 5.64 -7.64 -6.58
CA VAL A 354 5.92 -8.37 -5.34
C VAL A 354 4.80 -8.10 -4.35
N ASN A 355 4.10 -9.16 -3.96
CA ASN A 355 3.19 -9.19 -2.82
C ASN A 355 3.42 -10.48 -2.05
N ALA A 356 4.63 -10.61 -1.48
CA ALA A 356 5.07 -11.82 -0.84
C ALA A 356 5.95 -11.54 0.38
N VAL A 357 5.87 -12.44 1.34
CA VAL A 357 6.89 -12.71 2.35
C VAL A 357 7.11 -14.22 2.24
N MET A 358 8.36 -14.65 2.14
CA MET A 358 8.67 -16.06 1.83
C MET A 358 8.54 -16.95 3.06
N GLY A 359 8.92 -16.44 4.23
CA GLY A 359 8.92 -17.19 5.48
C GLY A 359 8.16 -16.54 6.63
N PHE A 360 8.13 -17.24 7.76
CA PHE A 360 7.50 -16.81 9.00
C PHE A 360 8.47 -15.97 9.84
N THR A 361 8.68 -14.71 9.40
CA THR A 361 9.76 -13.83 9.87
C THR A 361 9.71 -13.53 11.36
N SER A 362 8.52 -13.47 11.97
CA SER A 362 8.36 -13.25 13.42
C SER A 362 8.93 -14.37 14.28
N SER A 363 9.08 -15.58 13.74
CA SER A 363 9.74 -16.73 14.40
C SER A 363 11.18 -16.90 13.95
N GLY A 364 11.76 -15.89 13.29
CA GLY A 364 13.12 -15.91 12.79
C GLY A 364 13.25 -16.39 11.36
N PHE A 365 12.25 -17.00 10.72
CA PHE A 365 12.34 -17.53 9.35
C PHE A 365 12.25 -16.43 8.29
N HIS A 366 13.39 -15.80 7.96
CA HIS A 366 13.43 -14.60 7.13
C HIS A 366 14.52 -14.61 6.03
N GLU A 367 15.34 -15.65 5.92
CA GLU A 367 16.45 -15.67 4.96
C GLU A 367 15.93 -15.74 3.52
N GLY A 368 14.85 -16.48 3.26
CA GLY A 368 14.21 -16.53 1.95
C GLY A 368 13.67 -15.17 1.51
N THR A 369 13.02 -14.44 2.42
CA THR A 369 12.52 -13.07 2.14
C THR A 369 13.67 -12.11 1.85
N THR A 370 14.75 -12.20 2.63
CA THR A 370 15.95 -11.37 2.42
C THR A 370 16.60 -11.68 1.06
N ALA A 371 16.76 -12.96 0.72
CA ALA A 371 17.33 -13.40 -0.54
C ALA A 371 16.48 -12.96 -1.74
N LEU A 372 15.15 -13.00 -1.61
CA LEU A 372 14.23 -12.47 -2.61
C LEU A 372 14.47 -10.98 -2.87
N ASP A 373 14.51 -10.16 -1.83
CA ASP A 373 14.71 -8.70 -1.96
C ASP A 373 16.01 -8.37 -2.69
N HIS A 374 17.09 -9.07 -2.33
CA HIS A 374 18.40 -8.93 -2.97
C HIS A 374 18.39 -9.41 -4.43
N ALA A 375 17.74 -10.54 -4.72
CA ALA A 375 17.61 -11.06 -6.08
C ALA A 375 16.86 -10.08 -6.99
N ILE A 376 15.75 -9.50 -6.51
CA ILE A 376 14.99 -8.47 -7.24
C ILE A 376 15.82 -7.20 -7.46
N SER A 377 16.53 -6.74 -6.42
CA SER A 377 17.36 -5.53 -6.49
C SER A 377 18.57 -5.68 -7.41
N SER A 378 19.06 -6.89 -7.62
CA SER A 378 20.18 -7.17 -8.54
C SER A 378 19.85 -6.79 -9.99
N ASN A 379 18.56 -6.88 -10.38
CA ASN A 379 18.09 -6.43 -11.68
C ASN A 379 17.92 -4.91 -11.70
N LYS A 380 18.95 -4.18 -12.14
CA LYS A 380 18.94 -2.71 -12.18
C LYS A 380 18.01 -2.11 -13.25
N LEU A 381 17.58 -2.89 -14.23
CA LEU A 381 16.78 -2.41 -15.37
C LEU A 381 15.27 -2.59 -15.15
N ALA A 382 14.86 -3.62 -14.40
CA ALA A 382 13.44 -3.90 -14.17
C ALA A 382 12.73 -2.76 -13.43
N ARG A 383 11.49 -2.50 -13.82
CA ARG A 383 10.52 -1.79 -12.97
C ARG A 383 10.07 -2.73 -11.86
N LYS A 384 10.08 -2.27 -10.61
CA LYS A 384 9.82 -3.09 -9.42
C LYS A 384 8.70 -2.50 -8.61
N TYR A 385 7.66 -3.27 -8.37
CA TYR A 385 6.43 -2.84 -7.75
C TYR A 385 6.18 -3.67 -6.49
N PHE A 386 6.44 -3.09 -5.33
CA PHE A 386 6.25 -3.75 -4.04
C PHE A 386 4.90 -3.34 -3.46
N GLY A 387 4.01 -4.30 -3.27
CA GLY A 387 2.68 -4.09 -2.70
C GLY A 387 2.42 -5.02 -1.52
N GLY A 388 1.63 -4.54 -0.56
CA GLY A 388 1.28 -5.29 0.64
C GLY A 388 2.03 -4.76 1.87
N GLY A 389 1.27 -4.58 2.97
CA GLY A 389 1.81 -4.04 4.23
C GLY A 389 2.96 -4.87 4.77
N ASP A 390 2.76 -6.19 4.87
CA ASP A 390 3.79 -7.11 5.38
C ASP A 390 5.03 -7.12 4.48
N THR A 391 4.87 -7.19 3.15
CA THR A 391 5.99 -7.15 2.20
C THR A 391 6.87 -5.91 2.40
N ILE A 392 6.27 -4.72 2.53
CA ILE A 392 7.03 -3.48 2.70
C ILE A 392 7.62 -3.37 4.12
N GLN A 393 6.88 -3.82 5.13
CA GLN A 393 7.35 -3.81 6.51
C GLN A 393 8.56 -4.74 6.71
N GLU A 394 8.50 -5.95 6.16
CA GLU A 394 9.60 -6.90 6.21
C GLU A 394 10.78 -6.42 5.36
N PHE A 395 10.54 -5.86 4.17
CA PHE A 395 11.61 -5.28 3.35
C PHE A 395 12.38 -4.18 4.12
N LYS A 396 11.65 -3.31 4.83
CA LYS A 396 12.24 -2.27 5.68
C LYS A 396 13.00 -2.82 6.88
N SER A 397 12.48 -3.88 7.50
CA SER A 397 13.03 -4.43 8.75
C SER A 397 14.24 -5.33 8.52
N LEU A 398 14.17 -6.18 7.48
CA LEU A 398 15.18 -7.17 7.15
C LEU A 398 16.30 -6.59 6.28
N SER A 399 15.95 -5.65 5.39
CA SER A 399 16.87 -5.09 4.39
C SER A 399 16.92 -3.56 4.42
N PRO A 400 17.16 -2.90 5.58
CA PRO A 400 16.98 -1.45 5.74
C PRO A 400 17.82 -0.59 4.78
N ALA A 401 19.08 -0.99 4.53
CA ALA A 401 19.94 -0.26 3.59
C ALA A 401 19.42 -0.34 2.16
N LEU A 402 18.91 -1.51 1.75
CA LEU A 402 18.33 -1.71 0.43
C LEU A 402 16.98 -1.00 0.32
N TYR A 403 16.15 -1.03 1.36
CA TYR A 403 14.91 -0.28 1.42
C TYR A 403 15.14 1.22 1.22
N LEU A 404 16.11 1.82 1.92
CA LEU A 404 16.44 3.24 1.76
C LEU A 404 16.88 3.55 0.32
N SER A 405 17.74 2.71 -0.27
CA SER A 405 18.11 2.85 -1.67
C SER A 405 16.92 2.71 -2.62
N ALA A 406 15.96 1.83 -2.32
CA ALA A 406 14.77 1.61 -3.13
C ALA A 406 13.78 2.79 -3.06
N VAL A 407 13.70 3.49 -1.93
CA VAL A 407 12.84 4.68 -1.80
C VAL A 407 13.28 5.81 -2.75
N ASP A 408 14.58 5.93 -2.99
CA ASP A 408 15.16 6.97 -3.86
C ASP A 408 15.38 6.50 -5.31
N ASP A 409 15.29 5.19 -5.57
CA ASP A 409 15.49 4.61 -6.90
C ASP A 409 14.19 4.70 -7.73
N PRO A 410 14.18 5.43 -8.87
CA PRO A 410 12.97 5.61 -9.66
C PRO A 410 12.45 4.30 -10.27
N THR A 411 13.27 3.25 -10.36
CA THR A 411 12.87 1.92 -10.85
C THR A 411 11.99 1.17 -9.86
N PHE A 412 12.03 1.54 -8.57
CA PHE A 412 11.17 0.99 -7.54
C PHE A 412 9.90 1.83 -7.37
N TYR A 413 8.85 1.15 -6.98
CA TYR A 413 7.62 1.75 -6.52
C TYR A 413 7.08 0.94 -5.35
N LEU A 414 6.98 1.58 -4.19
CA LEU A 414 6.46 0.98 -2.96
C LEU A 414 5.04 1.49 -2.74
N PHE A 415 4.04 0.62 -2.93
CA PHE A 415 2.64 0.99 -2.77
C PHE A 415 2.30 1.28 -1.31
N THR A 416 1.53 2.35 -1.06
CA THR A 416 0.95 2.62 0.26
C THR A 416 -0.49 2.12 0.38
N GLY A 417 -1.14 1.82 -0.75
CA GLY A 417 -2.54 1.41 -0.81
C GLY A 417 -2.90 0.07 -0.16
N GLY A 418 -1.93 -0.75 0.24
CA GLY A 418 -2.17 -2.03 0.92
C GLY A 418 -3.18 -2.92 0.18
N GLY A 419 -4.30 -3.23 0.82
CA GLY A 419 -5.37 -4.03 0.23
C GLY A 419 -6.06 -3.41 -0.99
N THR A 420 -6.02 -2.08 -1.16
CA THR A 420 -6.58 -1.42 -2.35
C THR A 420 -5.88 -1.89 -3.61
N VAL A 421 -4.56 -2.09 -3.59
CA VAL A 421 -3.78 -2.57 -4.73
C VAL A 421 -4.35 -3.89 -5.23
N LEU A 422 -4.53 -4.83 -4.29
CA LEU A 422 -5.06 -6.17 -4.59
C LEU A 422 -6.48 -6.10 -5.12
N LYS A 423 -7.34 -5.32 -4.46
CA LYS A 423 -8.72 -5.11 -4.89
C LYS A 423 -8.80 -4.52 -6.30
N THR A 424 -7.90 -3.61 -6.63
CA THR A 424 -7.82 -2.98 -7.95
C THR A 424 -7.42 -3.98 -9.04
N LEU A 425 -6.41 -4.81 -8.76
CA LEU A 425 -5.99 -5.86 -9.69
C LEU A 425 -7.12 -6.88 -9.93
N GLU A 426 -7.87 -7.21 -8.88
CA GLU A 426 -9.04 -8.10 -8.95
C GLU A 426 -10.17 -7.52 -9.80
N LEU A 427 -10.48 -6.23 -9.64
CA LEU A 427 -11.47 -5.52 -10.45
C LEU A 427 -11.00 -5.30 -11.90
N GLY A 428 -9.70 -5.36 -12.14
CA GLY A 428 -9.08 -5.23 -13.46
C GLY A 428 -8.69 -3.80 -13.84
N GLY A 429 -8.90 -2.83 -12.94
CA GLY A 429 -8.68 -1.41 -13.21
C GLY A 429 -8.97 -0.54 -11.97
N ALA A 430 -8.22 0.56 -11.81
CA ALA A 430 -8.43 1.51 -10.71
C ALA A 430 -9.68 2.35 -10.93
N GLU A 431 -10.06 2.56 -12.19
CA GLU A 431 -11.29 3.18 -12.65
C GLU A 431 -12.54 2.49 -12.11
N GLU A 432 -12.44 1.26 -11.60
CA GLU A 432 -13.58 0.55 -11.00
C GLU A 432 -13.87 0.96 -9.55
N LEU A 433 -12.90 1.56 -8.88
CA LEU A 433 -13.06 2.05 -7.50
C LEU A 433 -13.88 3.34 -7.49
N GLU A 434 -14.92 3.41 -6.66
CA GLU A 434 -15.76 4.61 -6.54
C GLU A 434 -14.96 5.87 -6.17
N THR A 435 -13.91 5.70 -5.35
CA THR A 435 -12.96 6.74 -4.95
C THR A 435 -12.11 7.30 -6.09
N VAL A 436 -11.98 6.56 -7.18
CA VAL A 436 -11.31 6.99 -8.42
C VAL A 436 -12.34 7.47 -9.43
N LYS A 437 -13.49 6.78 -9.55
CA LYS A 437 -14.61 7.15 -10.42
C LYS A 437 -15.05 8.60 -10.20
N CYS A 438 -15.17 9.03 -8.94
CA CYS A 438 -15.57 10.40 -8.61
C CYS A 438 -14.54 11.48 -9.01
N LEU A 439 -13.32 11.09 -9.36
CA LEU A 439 -12.24 11.97 -9.82
C LEU A 439 -12.01 11.90 -11.32
N LEU A 440 -12.67 11.02 -12.06
CA LEU A 440 -12.51 10.93 -13.51
C LEU A 440 -12.88 12.26 -14.17
N LEU A 441 -12.12 12.62 -15.22
CA LEU A 441 -12.52 13.71 -16.11
C LEU A 441 -13.67 13.20 -16.99
N ASP A 442 -14.76 13.96 -17.05
CA ASP A 442 -15.82 13.69 -18.02
C ASP A 442 -15.26 13.87 -19.44
N LYS A 443 -15.70 13.01 -20.37
CA LYS A 443 -15.19 12.99 -21.76
C LYS A 443 -15.45 14.30 -22.51
N ASP A 444 -16.36 15.15 -22.00
CA ASP A 444 -16.83 16.38 -22.63
C ASP A 444 -16.29 17.67 -21.96
N GLU A 445 -15.51 17.57 -20.89
CA GLU A 445 -14.85 18.74 -20.26
C GLU A 445 -13.46 18.99 -20.89
N GLU A 446 -13.41 19.78 -21.97
CA GLU A 446 -12.15 20.38 -22.44
C GLU A 446 -11.66 21.42 -21.42
N THR A 447 -10.73 21.04 -20.54
CA THR A 447 -9.98 22.02 -19.76
C THR A 447 -8.97 22.72 -20.65
N THR A 448 -9.01 24.06 -20.70
CA THR A 448 -8.02 24.89 -21.39
C THR A 448 -6.65 24.66 -20.74
N HIS A 449 -5.79 23.95 -21.46
CA HIS A 449 -4.45 23.62 -21.00
C HIS A 449 -3.58 24.88 -20.84
N VAL A 450 -3.16 25.19 -19.62
CA VAL A 450 -1.86 25.83 -19.38
C VAL A 450 -0.92 24.72 -18.95
N MET A 451 -0.18 24.15 -19.89
CA MET A 451 0.89 23.22 -19.53
C MET A 451 1.93 23.95 -18.68
N PRO A 452 2.35 23.41 -17.53
CA PRO A 452 3.57 23.90 -16.88
C PRO A 452 4.73 23.72 -17.86
N LYS A 453 5.55 24.77 -18.01
CA LYS A 453 6.78 24.70 -18.82
C LYS A 453 7.60 23.50 -18.32
N CYS A 454 7.94 22.65 -19.27
CA CYS A 454 8.42 21.30 -19.11
C CYS A 454 9.60 21.12 -18.12
N MET A 455 9.56 20.07 -17.28
CA MET A 455 10.72 19.51 -16.57
C MET A 455 11.39 18.36 -17.37
N THR A 456 11.47 18.47 -18.70
CA THR A 456 12.39 17.63 -19.47
C THR A 456 13.74 18.32 -19.52
N LEU A 457 14.69 17.85 -18.72
CA LEU A 457 16.12 18.07 -18.94
C LEU A 457 16.51 17.45 -20.29
N ALA A 458 16.21 18.14 -21.38
CA ALA A 458 16.71 17.83 -22.73
C ALA A 458 16.54 19.00 -23.71
N GLU A 459 15.60 19.93 -23.48
CA GLU A 459 15.28 20.97 -24.49
C GLU A 459 15.15 22.35 -23.83
N CYS A 460 16.29 23.03 -23.66
CA CYS A 460 16.39 24.45 -23.29
C CYS A 460 16.69 25.26 -24.56
N ASP A 461 15.76 26.12 -24.96
CA ASP A 461 15.97 27.20 -25.95
C ASP A 461 16.38 28.52 -25.27
N CYS A 462 17.19 28.41 -24.23
CA CYS A 462 17.86 29.53 -23.57
C CYS A 462 19.25 29.75 -24.20
N ALA A 463 19.29 29.96 -25.52
CA ALA A 463 20.47 30.45 -26.22
C ALA A 463 20.05 31.67 -27.05
N SER A 464 20.34 32.87 -26.57
CA SER A 464 20.47 34.03 -27.47
C SER A 464 21.90 34.05 -28.00
N PRO A 465 22.12 34.15 -29.32
CA PRO A 465 23.43 34.49 -29.86
C PRO A 465 23.63 36.00 -29.63
N LEU A 466 24.61 36.37 -28.81
CA LEU A 466 25.19 37.70 -28.90
C LEU A 466 26.52 37.56 -29.63
N ASP A 467 26.47 37.96 -30.89
CA ASP A 467 27.61 38.48 -31.64
C ASP A 467 28.19 39.71 -30.90
N ILE A 468 29.49 39.62 -30.60
CA ILE A 468 30.59 40.63 -30.61
C ILE A 468 31.65 40.21 -29.59
#